data_AF-A0A935DK50-F1
#
_entry.id   AF-A0A935DK50-F1
#
_cell.length_a   1.000
_cell.length_b   1.000
_cell.length_c   1.000
_cell.angle_alpha   90.00
_cell.angle_beta   90.00
_cell.angle_gamma   90.00
#
_symmetry.space_group_name_H-M   'P 1'
#
loop_
_entity.id
_entity.type
_entity.pdbx_description
1 polymer ?
#
loop_
_entity_poly.entity_id
_entity_poly.type
_entity_poly.pdbx_seq_one_letter_code
_entity_poly.pdbx_strand_id
1 'polypeptide(L)'
;MNVAAQENDPRSILSCYRQLLALRNRSLALQAGSLELLSPAGVPLAVVAYRRRHGEGERAEVAEVFLNFSSREARVELPALPDRTVFSTLRGPMDPSESRITLQAFEGVVVCQG
;
A
#
# COMPACT_ATOMS: atom_id res chain seq x y z
N MET A 1 5.34 -24.92 -5.11
CA MET A 1 5.34 -23.58 -5.73
C MET A 1 6.69 -23.39 -6.40
N ASN A 2 6.77 -23.14 -7.71
CA ASN A 2 8.03 -22.93 -8.43
C ASN A 2 7.94 -21.66 -9.31
N VAL A 3 9.08 -21.12 -9.72
CA VAL A 3 9.16 -19.85 -10.47
C VAL A 3 8.48 -19.96 -11.84
N ALA A 4 8.75 -21.04 -12.59
CA ALA A 4 8.19 -21.25 -13.92
C ALA A 4 6.65 -21.24 -13.94
N ALA A 5 6.01 -21.79 -12.89
CA ALA A 5 4.55 -21.79 -12.75
C ALA A 5 3.97 -20.40 -12.39
N GLN A 6 4.78 -19.49 -11.83
CA GLN A 6 4.36 -18.14 -11.45
C GLN A 6 4.66 -17.08 -12.51
N GLU A 7 5.67 -17.30 -13.36
CA GLU A 7 6.12 -16.32 -14.34
C GLU A 7 5.01 -15.81 -15.26
N ASN A 8 4.05 -16.67 -15.60
CA ASN A 8 2.93 -16.36 -16.49
C ASN A 8 1.62 -16.09 -15.76
N ASP A 9 1.58 -16.19 -14.42
CA ASP A 9 0.36 -15.90 -13.65
C ASP A 9 0.41 -14.45 -13.12
N PRO A 10 -0.43 -13.54 -13.66
CA PRO A 10 -0.46 -12.15 -13.23
C PRO A 10 -0.93 -11.96 -11.79
N ARG A 11 -1.57 -12.98 -11.19
CA ARG A 11 -2.00 -12.99 -9.78
C ARG A 11 -1.03 -13.75 -8.87
N SER A 12 0.11 -14.18 -9.40
CA SER A 12 1.13 -14.84 -8.58
C SER A 12 1.79 -13.88 -7.59
N ILE A 13 2.35 -14.45 -6.54
CA ILE A 13 3.21 -13.74 -5.60
C ILE A 13 4.35 -13.03 -6.36
N LEU A 14 4.97 -13.69 -7.35
CA LEU A 14 6.04 -13.09 -8.16
C LEU A 14 5.57 -11.82 -8.89
N SER A 15 4.38 -11.84 -9.51
CA SER A 15 3.79 -10.67 -10.17
C SER A 15 3.57 -9.54 -9.17
N CYS A 16 3.00 -9.85 -8.00
CA CYS A 16 2.82 -8.88 -6.91
C CYS A 16 4.15 -8.26 -6.46
N TYR A 17 5.20 -9.06 -6.25
CA TYR A 17 6.53 -8.57 -5.90
C TYR A 17 7.12 -7.64 -6.98
N ARG A 18 7.00 -8.00 -8.26
CA ARG A 18 7.46 -7.14 -9.37
C ARG A 18 6.75 -5.80 -9.38
N GLN A 19 5.44 -5.78 -9.15
CA GLN A 19 4.65 -4.56 -9.10
C GLN A 19 5.00 -3.70 -7.88
N LEU A 20 5.20 -4.30 -6.69
CA LEU A 20 5.65 -3.58 -5.49
C LEU A 20 7.06 -2.99 -5.67
N LEU A 21 7.97 -3.70 -6.32
CA LEU A 21 9.30 -3.18 -6.65
C LEU A 21 9.22 -2.01 -7.64
N ALA A 22 8.36 -2.10 -8.65
CA ALA A 22 8.12 -1.00 -9.57
C ALA A 22 7.53 0.23 -8.85
N LEU A 23 6.57 0.01 -7.94
CA LEU A 23 5.99 1.07 -7.10
C LEU A 23 7.06 1.73 -6.22
N ARG A 24 7.87 0.93 -5.53
CA ARG A 24 8.97 1.43 -4.70
C ARG A 24 9.98 2.23 -5.52
N ASN A 25 10.38 1.75 -6.70
CA ASN A 25 11.36 2.44 -7.55
C ASN A 25 10.90 3.81 -8.06
N ARG A 26 9.59 4.09 -8.02
CA ARG A 26 9.00 5.36 -8.45
C ARG A 26 8.69 6.32 -7.30
N SER A 27 8.90 5.92 -6.05
CA SER A 27 8.61 6.75 -4.88
C SER A 27 9.81 6.85 -3.94
N LEU A 28 10.31 8.07 -3.74
CA LEU A 28 11.36 8.36 -2.75
C LEU A 28 10.84 8.12 -1.32
N ALA A 29 9.55 8.39 -1.07
CA ALA A 29 8.92 8.09 0.21
C ALA A 29 9.06 6.61 0.57
N LEU A 30 8.76 5.70 -0.36
CA LEU A 30 8.90 4.26 -0.13
C LEU A 30 10.35 3.79 -0.06
N GLN A 31 11.26 4.40 -0.82
CA GLN A 31 12.68 4.04 -0.84
C GLN A 31 13.43 4.45 0.42
N ALA A 32 13.32 5.73 0.79
CA ALA A 32 14.18 6.38 1.77
C ALA A 32 13.42 7.35 2.71
N GLY A 33 12.09 7.37 2.64
CA GLY A 33 11.28 8.20 3.54
C GLY A 33 11.35 7.72 4.98
N SER A 34 11.25 8.66 5.92
CA SER A 34 11.07 8.37 7.35
C SER A 34 9.78 7.57 7.56
N LEU A 35 9.71 6.83 8.67
CA LEU A 35 8.54 6.02 9.02
C LEU A 35 7.86 6.61 10.26
N GLU A 36 6.55 6.79 10.16
CA GLU A 36 5.68 7.23 11.25
C GLU A 36 4.53 6.22 11.39
N LEU A 37 4.35 5.63 12.57
CA LEU A 37 3.18 4.76 12.82
C LEU A 37 1.93 5.62 12.92
N LEU A 38 0.88 5.24 12.19
CA LEU A 38 -0.41 5.93 12.28
C LEU A 38 -1.14 5.48 13.54
N SER A 39 -1.75 6.43 14.25
CA SER A 39 -2.49 6.15 15.49
C SER A 39 -3.61 5.15 15.23
N PRO A 40 -3.95 4.26 16.19
CA PRO A 40 -5.06 3.33 16.07
C PRO A 40 -6.43 4.01 15.93
N ALA A 41 -6.53 5.31 16.20
CA ALA A 41 -7.78 6.06 16.06
C ALA A 41 -8.24 6.04 14.58
N GLY A 42 -9.21 5.19 14.26
CA GLY A 42 -9.70 4.97 12.90
C GLY A 42 -9.06 3.80 12.14
N VAL A 43 -8.10 3.09 12.75
CA VAL A 43 -7.44 1.91 12.17
C VAL A 43 -7.77 0.68 13.03
N PRO A 44 -8.36 -0.39 12.48
CA PRO A 44 -8.63 -1.61 13.24
C PRO A 44 -7.36 -2.17 13.87
N LEU A 45 -7.44 -2.76 15.07
CA LEU A 45 -6.28 -3.32 15.80
C LEU A 45 -5.48 -4.36 14.99
N ALA A 46 -6.17 -5.08 14.11
CA ALA A 46 -5.56 -6.06 13.21
C ALA A 46 -4.77 -5.44 12.05
N VAL A 47 -4.87 -4.13 11.83
CA VAL A 47 -4.22 -3.42 10.74
C VAL A 47 -3.03 -2.65 11.27
N VAL A 48 -1.84 -2.95 10.74
CA VAL A 48 -0.66 -2.11 10.93
C VAL A 48 -0.69 -1.02 9.86
N ALA A 49 -0.80 0.23 10.28
CA ALA A 49 -0.80 1.38 9.40
C ALA A 49 0.38 2.31 9.69
N TYR A 50 1.05 2.78 8.64
CA TYR A 50 2.17 3.70 8.78
C TYR A 50 2.30 4.63 7.57
N ARG A 51 2.85 5.81 7.82
CA ARG A 51 3.21 6.80 6.82
C ARG A 51 4.69 6.75 6.53
N ARG A 52 5.03 6.92 5.26
CA ARG A 52 6.37 7.17 4.74
C ARG A 52 6.42 8.58 4.19
N ARG A 53 7.42 9.36 4.60
CA ARG A 53 7.60 10.74 4.11
C ARG A 53 9.04 11.00 3.71
N HIS A 54 9.25 11.57 2.53
CA HIS A 54 10.56 12.02 2.08
C HIS A 54 10.50 13.49 1.65
N GLY A 55 11.47 14.29 2.06
CA GLY A 55 11.48 15.74 1.79
C GLY A 55 10.54 16.56 2.68
N GLU A 56 10.42 17.85 2.37
CA GLU A 56 9.64 18.84 3.12
C GLU A 56 8.92 19.83 2.19
N GLY A 57 7.90 20.50 2.73
CA GLY A 57 7.09 21.47 1.98
C GLY A 57 6.43 20.87 0.76
N GLU A 58 6.39 21.63 -0.33
CA GLU A 58 5.73 21.26 -1.60
C GLU A 58 6.44 20.12 -2.35
N ARG A 59 7.69 19.82 -2.01
CA ARG A 59 8.46 18.72 -2.62
C ARG A 59 8.40 17.43 -1.81
N ALA A 60 7.59 17.40 -0.75
CA ALA A 60 7.45 16.20 0.06
C ALA A 60 6.69 15.11 -0.72
N GLU A 61 7.27 13.92 -0.79
CA GLU A 61 6.56 12.72 -1.20
C GLU A 61 6.02 12.02 0.04
N VAL A 62 4.77 11.57 -0.04
CA VAL A 62 4.09 10.83 1.02
C VAL A 62 3.53 9.53 0.49
N ALA A 63 3.68 8.46 1.26
CA ALA A 63 2.93 7.24 1.06
C ALA A 63 2.35 6.76 2.39
N GLU A 64 1.15 6.19 2.39
CA GLU A 64 0.57 5.51 3.55
C GLU A 64 0.32 4.05 3.22
N VAL A 65 0.66 3.18 4.17
CA VAL A 65 0.60 1.73 4.01
C VAL A 65 -0.32 1.17 5.08
N PHE A 66 -1.21 0.27 4.68
CA PHE A 66 -2.15 -0.43 5.53
C PHE A 66 -1.98 -1.93 5.32
N LEU A 67 -1.64 -2.67 6.37
CA LEU A 67 -1.40 -4.11 6.31
C LEU A 67 -2.35 -4.83 7.27
N ASN A 68 -3.28 -5.62 6.74
CA ASN A 68 -4.13 -6.47 7.58
C ASN A 68 -3.35 -7.70 8.04
N PHE A 69 -3.05 -7.79 9.33
CA PHE A 69 -2.35 -8.93 9.95
C PHE A 69 -3.31 -10.01 10.46
N SER A 70 -4.56 -10.03 10.01
CA SER A 70 -5.54 -11.04 10.39
C SER A 70 -6.09 -11.81 9.19
N SER A 71 -6.70 -12.96 9.49
CA SER A 71 -7.44 -13.77 8.53
C SER A 71 -8.88 -13.30 8.32
N ARG A 72 -9.25 -12.12 8.82
CA ARG A 72 -10.60 -11.53 8.70
C ARG A 72 -10.52 -10.23 7.92
N GLU A 73 -11.62 -9.82 7.31
CA GLU A 73 -11.69 -8.52 6.66
C GLU A 73 -11.57 -7.37 7.67
N ALA A 74 -10.94 -6.27 7.25
CA ALA A 74 -10.78 -5.05 8.04
C ALA A 74 -11.08 -3.83 7.18
N ARG A 75 -11.89 -2.89 7.69
CA ARG A 75 -12.20 -1.64 6.98
C ARG A 75 -11.26 -0.53 7.41
N VAL A 76 -10.73 0.22 6.44
CA VAL A 76 -9.86 1.38 6.68
C VAL A 76 -10.27 2.54 5.80
N GLU A 77 -10.15 3.76 6.33
CA GLU A 77 -10.25 4.99 5.55
C GLU A 77 -8.89 5.27 4.88
N LEU A 78 -8.91 5.70 3.62
CA LEU A 78 -7.72 6.00 2.84
C LEU A 78 -7.44 7.51 2.86
N PRO A 79 -6.16 7.93 2.97
CA PRO A 79 -5.81 9.35 3.06
C PRO A 79 -6.08 10.06 1.74
N ALA A 80 -6.64 11.27 1.80
CA ALA A 80 -6.85 12.14 0.65
C ALA A 80 -5.53 12.83 0.23
N LEU A 81 -4.58 12.06 -0.30
CA LEU A 81 -3.34 12.58 -0.88
C LEU A 81 -3.60 13.14 -2.31
N PRO A 82 -2.90 14.22 -2.71
CA PRO A 82 -3.00 14.77 -4.06
C PRO A 82 -2.45 13.78 -5.08
N ASP A 83 -3.09 13.73 -6.26
CA ASP A 83 -2.70 12.87 -7.40
C ASP A 83 -2.40 11.41 -7.02
N ARG A 84 -3.10 10.91 -5.99
CA ARG A 84 -2.74 9.65 -5.37
C ARG A 84 -2.93 8.45 -6.29
N THR A 85 -2.07 7.47 -6.12
CA THR A 85 -2.23 6.13 -6.67
C THR A 85 -2.48 5.15 -5.54
N VAL A 86 -3.27 4.11 -5.80
CA VAL A 86 -3.63 3.08 -4.83
C VAL A 86 -3.27 1.71 -5.38
N PHE A 87 -2.56 0.93 -4.57
CA PHE A 87 -2.11 -0.41 -4.94
C PHE A 87 -2.45 -1.41 -3.84
N SER A 88 -3.03 -2.55 -4.20
CA SER A 88 -3.29 -3.69 -3.33
C SER A 88 -2.35 -4.85 -3.66
N THR A 89 -1.84 -5.54 -2.63
CA THR A 89 -1.04 -6.75 -2.80
C THR A 89 -1.82 -7.96 -3.31
N LEU A 90 -3.15 -7.92 -3.28
CA LEU A 90 -4.03 -8.98 -3.81
C LEU A 90 -4.68 -8.62 -5.14
N ARG A 91 -4.99 -7.33 -5.34
CA ARG A 91 -5.78 -6.84 -6.49
C ARG A 91 -4.95 -6.06 -7.51
N GLY A 92 -3.74 -5.65 -7.14
CA GLY A 92 -2.91 -4.78 -7.97
C GLY A 92 -3.38 -3.31 -7.90
N PRO A 93 -3.22 -2.53 -8.98
CA PRO A 93 -3.71 -1.16 -9.05
C PRO A 93 -5.22 -1.06 -8.79
N MET A 94 -5.63 -0.08 -8.00
CA MET A 94 -7.04 0.16 -7.64
C MET A 94 -7.47 1.59 -8.02
N ASP A 95 -8.78 1.83 -7.94
CA ASP A 95 -9.36 3.15 -8.20
C ASP A 95 -8.89 4.17 -7.14
N PRO A 96 -8.20 5.25 -7.53
CA PRO A 96 -7.72 6.26 -6.60
C PRO A 96 -8.82 7.15 -6.03
N SER A 97 -10.06 7.07 -6.51
CA SER A 97 -11.19 7.83 -5.98
C SER A 97 -11.78 7.24 -4.69
N GLU A 98 -11.48 5.97 -4.36
CA GLU A 98 -12.02 5.31 -3.16
C GLU A 98 -11.51 5.97 -1.88
N SER A 99 -12.41 6.52 -1.05
CA SER A 99 -12.03 7.07 0.26
C SER A 99 -11.92 6.01 1.36
N ARG A 100 -12.44 4.81 1.13
CA ARG A 100 -12.49 3.71 2.10
C ARG A 100 -12.38 2.38 1.38
N ILE A 101 -11.68 1.44 2.00
CA ILE A 101 -11.57 0.07 1.49
C ILE A 101 -11.79 -0.98 2.59
N THR A 102 -12.36 -2.12 2.19
CA THR A 102 -12.32 -3.36 2.97
C THR A 102 -11.09 -4.17 2.55
N LEU A 103 -10.08 -4.20 3.41
CA LEU A 103 -8.93 -5.09 3.29
C LEU A 103 -9.36 -6.53 3.53
N GLN A 104 -9.04 -7.42 2.60
CA GLN A 104 -9.18 -8.86 2.74
C GLN A 104 -8.18 -9.42 3.75
N ALA A 105 -8.34 -10.69 4.10
CA ALA A 105 -7.39 -11.44 4.91
C ALA A 105 -5.97 -11.30 4.35
N PHE A 106 -5.04 -10.81 5.17
CA PHE A 106 -3.62 -10.62 4.81
C PHE A 106 -3.36 -9.66 3.63
N GLU A 107 -4.34 -8.83 3.28
CA GLU A 107 -4.19 -7.81 2.24
C GLU A 107 -3.38 -6.62 2.73
N GLY A 108 -2.46 -6.14 1.90
CA GLY A 108 -1.77 -4.87 2.06
C GLY A 108 -2.23 -3.87 1.01
N VAL A 109 -2.41 -2.62 1.41
CA VAL A 109 -2.70 -1.49 0.50
C VAL A 109 -1.67 -0.40 0.71
N VAL A 110 -1.19 0.17 -0.39
CA VAL A 110 -0.28 1.31 -0.43
C VAL A 110 -0.97 2.44 -1.17
N VAL A 111 -1.03 3.61 -0.55
CA VAL A 111 -1.48 4.85 -1.17
C VAL A 111 -0.27 5.75 -1.32
N CYS A 112 0.14 6.06 -2.54
CA CYS A 112 1.25 6.98 -2.81
C CYS A 112 0.71 8.29 -3.35
N GLN A 113 1.27 9.41 -2.91
CA GLN A 113 1.14 10.68 -3.61
C GLN A 113 1.82 10.58 -4.99
N GLY A 114 1.17 11.13 -6.02
CA GLY A 114 1.68 11.18 -7.40
C GLY A 114 2.77 12.21 -7.62
#